data_AF-A0A950VQA9-F1
#
_entry.id   AF-A0A950VQA9-F1
#
_cell.length_a   1.000
_cell.length_b   1.000
_cell.length_c   1.000
_cell.angle_alpha   90.00
_cell.angle_beta   90.00
_cell.angle_gamma   90.00
#
_symmetry.space_group_name_H-M   'P 1'
#
loop_
_entity.id
_entity.type
_entity.pdbx_description
1 polymer ?
#
loop_
_entity_poly.entity_id
_entity_poly.type
_entity_poly.pdbx_seq_one_letter_code
_entity_poly.pdbx_strand_id
1 'polypeptide(L)'
;MFTPPQVQRAINMDTVTRASWTAASQARGYRRSTALGEIDKAVEAWNYARTGLMVTPAAMRQALQNISAAIEAWRSSKDGRGSRRDTAVEDLASSVTARLQQLSAPGAAVDTTSAYAQAALRFWSSASQTAPLTDLTDHLVDFANARLPHPMKKVYAGGGANTLGSFDGKTWTITIWTGKFTTRSNVSTVPQLQDQEVAAIANLVFHEARHAEQHFRIAQLPQGRNVGYPPEVYQAASRAPQMPAADREQAQGWAAFQRGGSYNNYRIETIQIGDAAYALAKDLQDLRQTAAPTGLQAHLAAVKQKATFYPREETRIRRSAQLRQIDNDVLTHVGNISAAVTALDQPFLTLGQHWSAQNMKSAFDAAMDVRRVADAAYRAFPHEADAMSAGETAGQTFMSEATAQAQAQTPVPPTPVLPPTPTPLIEPTPEPVSQPTPEPVNQPIPEPVIEPTPEPVIVPTPEPVATDVPSTSTPPTTVTDSTVEPTAVTDEEPSVPRELAPV
;
A
#
# COMPACT_ATOMS: atom_id res chain seq x y z
N MET A 1 -7.37 -26.12 -38.87
CA MET A 1 -6.35 -26.90 -38.14
C MET A 1 -5.07 -26.09 -38.13
N PHE A 2 -4.85 -25.30 -37.09
CA PHE A 2 -3.58 -24.59 -36.90
C PHE A 2 -2.67 -25.52 -36.11
N THR A 3 -1.54 -25.89 -36.71
CA THR A 3 -0.44 -26.56 -36.02
C THR A 3 0.07 -25.64 -34.91
N PRO A 4 0.34 -26.15 -33.69
CA PRO A 4 0.94 -25.33 -32.65
C PRO A 4 2.38 -24.96 -33.06
N PRO A 5 2.86 -23.75 -32.76
CA PRO A 5 4.26 -23.41 -32.93
C PRO A 5 5.10 -24.39 -32.11
N GLN A 6 6.15 -24.92 -32.74
CA GLN A 6 7.17 -25.71 -32.06
C GLN A 6 7.65 -24.91 -30.84
N VAL A 7 7.52 -25.52 -29.67
CA VAL A 7 8.04 -25.02 -28.40
C VAL A 7 9.55 -24.80 -28.58
N GLN A 8 9.96 -23.57 -28.85
CA GLN A 8 11.32 -23.11 -28.59
C GLN A 8 11.59 -23.47 -27.13
N ARG A 9 12.62 -24.30 -26.90
CA ARG A 9 13.08 -24.65 -25.56
C ARG A 9 13.20 -23.37 -24.74
N ALA A 10 12.23 -23.16 -23.85
CA ALA A 10 12.27 -22.07 -22.90
C ALA A 10 13.58 -22.22 -22.12
N ILE A 11 14.48 -21.24 -22.24
CA ILE A 11 15.68 -21.18 -21.40
C ILE A 11 15.16 -21.07 -19.98
N ASN A 12 15.28 -22.18 -19.24
CA ASN A 12 14.66 -22.31 -17.94
C ASN A 12 15.52 -21.57 -16.90
N MET A 13 15.08 -20.38 -16.49
CA MET A 13 15.71 -19.65 -15.40
C MET A 13 15.71 -20.43 -14.07
N ASP A 14 14.88 -21.48 -13.94
CA ASP A 14 14.88 -22.36 -12.76
C ASP A 14 16.19 -23.16 -12.61
N THR A 15 16.90 -23.44 -13.70
CA THR A 15 18.20 -24.15 -13.63
C THR A 15 19.36 -23.27 -13.14
N VAL A 16 19.22 -21.94 -13.19
CA VAL A 16 20.32 -20.99 -12.95
C VAL A 16 20.33 -20.42 -11.51
N THR A 17 19.21 -20.47 -10.78
CA THR A 17 18.94 -19.44 -9.76
C THR A 17 19.07 -19.85 -8.28
N ARG A 18 19.39 -21.11 -7.96
CA ARG A 18 19.80 -21.46 -6.58
C ARG A 18 20.90 -22.51 -6.52
N ALA A 19 20.66 -23.74 -7.01
CA ALA A 19 21.64 -24.81 -6.86
C ALA A 19 22.95 -24.56 -7.63
N SER A 20 22.87 -24.07 -8.87
CA SER A 20 24.03 -23.81 -9.73
C SER A 20 24.82 -22.58 -9.29
N TRP A 21 24.14 -21.48 -8.99
CA TRP A 21 24.78 -20.24 -8.54
C TRP A 21 25.32 -20.34 -7.10
N THR A 22 24.56 -20.92 -6.16
CA THR A 22 25.02 -21.14 -4.78
C THR A 22 26.19 -22.14 -4.74
N ALA A 23 26.14 -23.25 -5.48
CA ALA A 23 27.26 -24.20 -5.55
C ALA A 23 28.53 -23.59 -6.19
N ALA A 24 28.39 -22.77 -7.23
CA ALA A 24 29.52 -22.06 -7.83
C ALA A 24 30.11 -20.96 -6.92
N SER A 25 29.28 -20.34 -6.08
CA SER A 25 29.69 -19.26 -5.17
C SER A 25 30.28 -19.75 -3.84
N GLN A 26 29.88 -20.92 -3.34
CA GLN A 26 30.32 -21.47 -2.04
C GLN A 26 31.59 -22.33 -2.12
N ALA A 27 31.92 -22.90 -3.28
CA ALA A 27 32.92 -23.96 -3.36
C ALA A 27 34.39 -23.58 -3.06
N ARG A 28 34.77 -22.30 -2.91
CA ARG A 28 36.18 -21.92 -2.65
C ARG A 28 36.26 -20.63 -1.85
N GLY A 29 36.81 -20.70 -0.63
CA GLY A 29 36.93 -19.62 0.38
C GLY A 29 37.78 -18.40 -0.02
N TYR A 30 37.53 -17.83 -1.18
CA TYR A 30 38.07 -16.55 -1.63
C TYR A 30 37.19 -15.40 -1.16
N ARG A 31 37.81 -14.26 -0.81
CA ARG A 31 37.10 -13.00 -0.52
C ARG A 31 36.22 -12.65 -1.73
N ARG A 32 34.89 -12.65 -1.52
CA ARG A 32 33.91 -12.24 -2.54
C ARG A 32 34.17 -10.79 -2.95
N SER A 33 34.15 -10.50 -4.25
CA SER A 33 34.06 -9.11 -4.70
C SER A 33 32.66 -8.59 -4.37
N THR A 34 32.57 -7.32 -3.95
CA THR A 34 31.30 -6.66 -3.60
C THR A 34 30.29 -6.76 -4.74
N ALA A 35 30.73 -6.67 -6.00
CA ALA A 35 29.87 -6.74 -7.17
C ALA A 35 29.13 -8.09 -7.35
N LEU A 36 29.76 -9.22 -7.02
CA LEU A 36 29.07 -10.52 -7.06
C LEU A 36 28.02 -10.63 -5.95
N GLY A 37 28.27 -9.99 -4.79
CA GLY A 37 27.28 -9.92 -3.71
C GLY A 37 26.03 -9.14 -4.11
N GLU A 38 26.15 -8.11 -4.94
CA GLU A 38 24.99 -7.36 -5.45
C GLU A 38 24.17 -8.18 -6.47
N ILE A 39 24.81 -9.01 -7.28
CA ILE A 39 24.10 -9.96 -8.16
C ILE A 39 23.32 -10.99 -7.31
N ASP A 40 23.92 -11.54 -6.25
CA ASP A 40 23.23 -12.47 -5.33
C ASP A 40 21.95 -11.84 -4.77
N LYS A 41 22.05 -10.62 -4.24
CA LYS A 41 20.91 -9.89 -3.68
C LYS A 41 19.83 -9.63 -4.73
N ALA A 42 20.22 -9.25 -5.96
CA ALA A 42 19.28 -9.01 -7.04
C ALA A 42 18.57 -10.31 -7.48
N VAL A 43 19.28 -11.43 -7.53
CA VAL A 43 18.69 -12.75 -7.84
C VAL A 43 17.76 -13.22 -6.71
N GLU A 44 18.10 -12.96 -5.46
CA GLU A 44 17.22 -13.23 -4.32
C GLU A 44 15.95 -12.38 -4.39
N ALA A 45 16.07 -11.09 -4.71
CA ALA A 45 14.93 -10.21 -4.93
C ALA A 45 14.04 -10.69 -6.10
N TRP A 46 14.62 -11.20 -7.19
CA TRP A 46 13.87 -11.83 -8.27
C TRP A 46 13.17 -13.12 -7.84
N ASN A 47 13.84 -13.98 -7.06
CA ASN A 47 13.21 -15.18 -6.52
C ASN A 47 12.03 -14.81 -5.61
N TYR A 48 12.18 -13.77 -4.80
CA TYR A 48 11.08 -13.23 -4.01
C TYR A 48 9.96 -12.65 -4.88
N ALA A 49 10.27 -11.90 -5.93
CA ALA A 49 9.27 -11.34 -6.85
C ALA A 49 8.50 -12.42 -7.63
N ARG A 50 9.15 -13.53 -7.99
CA ARG A 50 8.53 -14.60 -8.80
C ARG A 50 7.79 -15.67 -7.97
N THR A 51 8.25 -15.94 -6.75
CA THR A 51 7.71 -17.02 -5.88
C THR A 51 7.04 -16.50 -4.63
N GLY A 52 7.32 -15.26 -4.25
CA GLY A 52 6.65 -14.56 -3.16
C GLY A 52 5.30 -14.00 -3.60
N LEU A 53 4.63 -13.38 -2.65
CA LEU A 53 3.25 -12.90 -2.74
C LEU A 53 3.07 -11.68 -3.66
N MET A 54 4.12 -11.22 -4.34
CA MET A 54 4.17 -10.02 -5.19
C MET A 54 4.47 -10.35 -6.67
N VAL A 55 3.75 -11.32 -7.25
CA VAL A 55 3.93 -11.69 -8.67
C VAL A 55 3.21 -10.69 -9.59
N THR A 56 3.71 -9.45 -9.69
CA THR A 56 3.24 -8.50 -10.70
C THR A 56 4.23 -8.45 -11.87
N PRO A 57 3.77 -8.26 -13.13
CA PRO A 57 4.65 -8.03 -14.28
C PRO A 57 5.64 -6.89 -14.05
N ALA A 58 5.22 -5.81 -13.37
CA ALA A 58 6.09 -4.71 -12.98
C ALA A 58 7.15 -5.12 -11.95
N ALA A 59 6.79 -5.79 -10.85
CA ALA A 59 7.76 -6.24 -9.85
C ALA A 59 8.78 -7.22 -10.45
N MET A 60 8.30 -8.13 -11.31
CA MET A 60 9.16 -9.02 -12.10
C MET A 60 10.09 -8.24 -13.02
N ARG A 61 9.59 -7.23 -13.74
CA ARG A 61 10.38 -6.37 -14.62
C ARG A 61 11.44 -5.58 -13.85
N GLN A 62 11.06 -4.98 -12.72
CA GLN A 62 11.97 -4.23 -11.86
C GLN A 62 13.07 -5.12 -11.26
N ALA A 63 12.73 -6.31 -10.78
CA ALA A 63 13.71 -7.25 -10.27
C ALA A 63 14.70 -7.70 -11.37
N LEU A 64 14.22 -7.93 -12.60
CA LEU A 64 15.07 -8.23 -13.75
C LEU A 64 15.96 -7.03 -14.14
N GLN A 65 15.44 -5.80 -14.08
CA GLN A 65 16.24 -4.58 -14.28
C GLN A 65 17.35 -4.45 -13.23
N ASN A 66 17.05 -4.74 -11.96
CA ASN A 66 18.04 -4.74 -10.89
C ASN A 66 19.14 -5.78 -11.12
N ILE A 67 18.78 -6.99 -11.58
CA ILE A 67 19.78 -8.00 -11.96
C ILE A 67 20.63 -7.48 -13.13
N SER A 68 20.00 -6.89 -14.15
CA SER A 68 20.73 -6.31 -15.30
C SER A 68 21.75 -5.26 -14.86
N ALA A 69 21.35 -4.32 -13.98
CA ALA A 69 22.23 -3.29 -13.45
C ALA A 69 23.37 -3.86 -12.61
N ALA A 70 23.10 -4.87 -11.77
CA ALA A 70 24.14 -5.54 -10.99
C ALA A 70 25.17 -6.27 -11.88
N ILE A 71 24.71 -6.86 -12.98
CA ILE A 71 25.58 -7.49 -13.99
C ILE A 71 26.47 -6.44 -14.68
N GLU A 72 25.91 -5.28 -15.05
CA GLU A 72 26.68 -4.20 -15.66
C GLU A 72 27.76 -3.66 -14.70
N ALA A 73 27.41 -3.41 -13.44
CA ALA A 73 28.37 -3.00 -12.42
C ALA A 73 29.49 -4.03 -12.23
N TRP A 74 29.16 -5.33 -12.24
CA TRP A 74 30.13 -6.41 -12.21
C TRP A 74 31.05 -6.40 -13.45
N ARG A 75 30.49 -6.26 -14.66
CA ARG A 75 31.27 -6.18 -15.92
C ARG A 75 32.28 -5.03 -15.87
N SER A 76 31.89 -3.87 -15.35
CA SER A 76 32.77 -2.70 -15.21
C SER A 76 33.87 -2.88 -14.17
N SER A 77 33.71 -3.80 -13.22
CA SER A 77 34.69 -4.04 -12.15
C SER A 77 35.78 -5.07 -12.51
N LYS A 78 35.70 -5.73 -13.68
CA LYS A 78 36.56 -6.87 -14.02
C LYS A 78 37.92 -6.43 -14.61
N ASP A 79 38.98 -7.18 -14.30
CA ASP A 79 40.35 -6.97 -14.81
C ASP A 79 40.61 -7.64 -16.18
N GLY A 80 39.57 -8.17 -16.83
CA GLY A 80 39.62 -8.72 -18.19
C GLY A 80 40.03 -10.19 -18.30
N ARG A 81 40.35 -10.89 -17.19
CA ARG A 81 40.68 -12.32 -17.23
C ARG A 81 39.42 -13.19 -17.24
N GLY A 82 39.16 -13.84 -18.37
CA GLY A 82 38.03 -14.74 -18.56
C GLY A 82 38.02 -15.89 -17.54
N SER A 83 36.93 -16.02 -16.78
CA SER A 83 36.72 -17.11 -15.83
C SER A 83 35.45 -17.90 -16.12
N ARG A 84 35.31 -19.12 -15.60
CA ARG A 84 34.03 -19.87 -15.67
C ARG A 84 32.85 -19.13 -15.02
N ARG A 85 33.12 -18.20 -14.07
CA ARG A 85 32.08 -17.35 -13.48
C ARG A 85 31.57 -16.33 -14.50
N ASP A 86 32.43 -15.87 -15.39
CA ASP A 86 32.06 -14.90 -16.42
C ASP A 86 31.01 -15.51 -17.35
N THR A 87 31.22 -16.75 -17.79
CA THR A 87 30.22 -17.47 -18.61
C THR A 87 28.87 -17.56 -17.89
N ALA A 88 28.85 -17.92 -16.61
CA ALA A 88 27.60 -18.04 -15.85
C ALA A 88 26.87 -16.69 -15.67
N VAL A 89 27.61 -15.60 -15.47
CA VAL A 89 27.04 -14.25 -15.38
C VAL A 89 26.51 -13.79 -16.74
N GLU A 90 27.19 -14.09 -17.83
CA GLU A 90 26.76 -13.76 -19.19
C GLU A 90 25.52 -14.58 -19.64
N ASP A 91 25.43 -15.85 -19.22
CA ASP A 91 24.23 -16.68 -19.42
C ASP A 91 23.02 -16.13 -18.63
N LEU A 92 23.24 -15.69 -17.39
CA LEU A 92 22.23 -14.99 -16.59
C LEU A 92 21.81 -13.68 -17.28
N ALA A 93 22.77 -12.90 -17.77
CA ALA A 93 22.49 -11.64 -18.49
C ALA A 93 21.61 -11.86 -19.73
N SER A 94 21.92 -12.91 -20.50
CA SER A 94 21.16 -13.29 -21.70
C SER A 94 19.74 -13.70 -21.33
N SER A 95 19.57 -14.47 -20.25
CA SER A 95 18.27 -14.90 -19.75
C SER A 95 17.42 -13.71 -19.25
N VAL A 96 18.04 -12.80 -18.49
CA VAL A 96 17.40 -11.56 -17.99
C VAL A 96 16.94 -10.68 -19.16
N THR A 97 17.80 -10.50 -20.17
CA THR A 97 17.48 -9.71 -21.37
C THR A 97 16.31 -10.30 -22.13
N ALA A 98 16.33 -11.61 -22.39
CA ALA A 98 15.23 -12.30 -23.08
C ALA A 98 13.90 -12.17 -22.30
N ARG A 99 13.95 -12.26 -20.97
CA ARG A 99 12.75 -12.12 -20.15
C ARG A 99 12.23 -10.67 -20.10
N LEU A 100 13.11 -9.69 -20.04
CA LEU A 100 12.73 -8.27 -20.16
C LEU A 100 12.08 -7.99 -21.51
N GLN A 101 12.60 -8.54 -22.60
CA GLN A 101 11.98 -8.43 -23.93
C GLN A 101 10.57 -9.06 -23.97
N GLN A 102 10.39 -10.24 -23.37
CA GLN A 102 9.07 -10.88 -23.25
C GLN A 102 8.09 -10.02 -22.44
N LEU A 103 8.51 -9.44 -21.32
CA LEU A 103 7.69 -8.56 -20.48
C LEU A 103 7.43 -7.19 -21.12
N SER A 104 8.11 -6.87 -22.23
CA SER A 104 7.99 -5.61 -22.97
C SER A 104 7.32 -5.79 -24.33
N ALA A 105 6.92 -7.01 -24.71
CA ALA A 105 6.33 -7.28 -26.02
C ALA A 105 4.95 -6.59 -26.17
N PRO A 106 4.66 -5.95 -27.32
CA PRO A 106 3.36 -5.34 -27.60
C PRO A 106 2.25 -6.39 -27.53
N GLY A 107 1.23 -6.16 -26.70
CA GLY A 107 0.15 -7.13 -26.46
C GLY A 107 0.31 -7.96 -25.18
N ALA A 108 1.42 -7.83 -24.44
CA ALA A 108 1.38 -8.11 -23.01
C ALA A 108 0.28 -7.22 -22.42
N ALA A 109 -0.67 -7.83 -21.69
CA ALA A 109 -1.80 -7.12 -21.09
C ALA A 109 -1.28 -5.81 -20.49
N VAL A 110 -1.81 -4.66 -20.96
CA VAL A 110 -1.40 -3.35 -20.46
C VAL A 110 -1.43 -3.46 -18.95
N ASP A 111 -0.27 -3.32 -18.33
CA ASP A 111 -0.12 -3.48 -16.90
C ASP A 111 -1.15 -2.55 -16.26
N THR A 112 -2.13 -3.13 -15.57
CA THR A 112 -3.25 -2.39 -14.98
C THR A 112 -2.72 -1.27 -14.10
N THR A 113 -1.57 -1.49 -13.48
CA THR A 113 -0.83 -0.54 -12.65
C THR A 113 -0.32 0.65 -13.45
N SER A 114 0.32 0.42 -14.60
CA SER A 114 0.77 1.50 -15.48
C SER A 114 -0.39 2.27 -16.08
N ALA A 115 -1.46 1.58 -16.49
CA ALA A 115 -2.67 2.24 -16.97
C ALA A 115 -3.28 3.16 -15.90
N TYR A 116 -3.23 2.72 -14.64
CA TYR A 116 -3.70 3.49 -13.49
C TYR A 116 -2.86 4.72 -13.20
N ALA A 117 -1.53 4.56 -13.16
CA ALA A 117 -0.59 5.66 -13.01
C ALA A 117 -0.77 6.72 -14.12
N GLN A 118 -0.93 6.27 -15.37
CA GLN A 118 -1.20 7.16 -16.51
C GLN A 118 -2.56 7.86 -16.41
N ALA A 119 -3.58 7.21 -15.84
CA ALA A 119 -4.86 7.86 -15.58
C ALA A 119 -4.69 9.00 -14.55
N ALA A 120 -3.97 8.76 -13.45
CA ALA A 120 -3.63 9.80 -12.48
C ALA A 120 -2.87 10.97 -13.12
N LEU A 121 -1.81 10.67 -13.90
CA LEU A 121 -0.99 11.69 -14.55
C LEU A 121 -1.77 12.51 -15.58
N ARG A 122 -2.57 11.85 -16.43
CA ARG A 122 -3.42 12.54 -17.40
C ARG A 122 -4.45 13.44 -16.72
N PHE A 123 -5.11 12.95 -15.67
CA PHE A 123 -6.08 13.77 -14.94
C PHE A 123 -5.41 14.96 -14.27
N TRP A 124 -4.34 14.73 -13.50
CA TRP A 124 -3.63 15.81 -12.80
C TRP A 124 -3.09 16.89 -13.74
N SER A 125 -2.50 16.50 -14.88
CA SER A 125 -1.96 17.46 -15.86
C SER A 125 -3.02 18.21 -16.66
N SER A 126 -4.27 17.72 -16.71
CA SER A 126 -5.37 18.36 -17.44
C SER A 126 -6.46 18.95 -16.53
N ALA A 127 -6.33 18.81 -15.21
CA ALA A 127 -7.31 19.28 -14.25
C ALA A 127 -7.46 20.81 -14.32
N SER A 128 -8.71 21.28 -14.20
CA SER A 128 -9.00 22.72 -14.05
C SER A 128 -8.30 23.28 -12.80
N GLN A 129 -7.91 24.57 -12.85
CA GLN A 129 -7.37 25.31 -11.70
C GLN A 129 -8.29 25.31 -10.47
N THR A 130 -9.58 25.03 -10.68
CA THR A 130 -10.60 24.97 -9.62
C THR A 130 -11.02 23.55 -9.27
N ALA A 131 -10.43 22.51 -9.86
CA ALA A 131 -10.82 21.12 -9.60
C ALA A 131 -10.55 20.76 -8.13
N PRO A 132 -11.58 20.45 -7.31
CA PRO A 132 -11.38 20.07 -5.92
C PRO A 132 -10.62 18.74 -5.82
N LEU A 133 -9.97 18.50 -4.68
CA LEU A 133 -9.21 17.26 -4.43
C LEU A 133 -10.03 15.98 -4.65
N THR A 134 -11.36 16.04 -4.46
CA THR A 134 -12.29 14.93 -4.70
C THR A 134 -12.35 14.52 -6.18
N ASP A 135 -12.08 15.41 -7.13
CA ASP A 135 -12.20 15.08 -8.55
C ASP A 135 -11.10 14.10 -8.99
N LEU A 136 -9.88 14.23 -8.45
CA LEU A 136 -8.80 13.29 -8.71
C LEU A 136 -9.16 11.89 -8.21
N THR A 137 -9.69 11.79 -7.00
CA THR A 137 -10.11 10.51 -6.43
C THR A 137 -11.32 9.93 -7.12
N ASP A 138 -12.26 10.78 -7.54
CA ASP A 138 -13.42 10.36 -8.34
C ASP A 138 -12.94 9.72 -9.64
N HIS A 139 -12.07 10.41 -10.37
CA HIS A 139 -11.50 9.91 -11.61
C HIS A 139 -10.81 8.55 -11.42
N LEU A 140 -10.01 8.42 -10.36
CA LEU A 140 -9.25 7.21 -10.07
C LEU A 140 -10.13 6.03 -9.63
N VAL A 141 -11.12 6.28 -8.77
CA VAL A 141 -12.11 5.25 -8.37
C VAL A 141 -12.94 4.80 -9.57
N ASP A 142 -13.38 5.73 -10.42
CA ASP A 142 -14.15 5.39 -11.62
C ASP A 142 -13.29 4.57 -12.60
N PHE A 143 -12.02 4.92 -12.74
CA PHE A 143 -11.05 4.17 -13.53
C PHE A 143 -10.83 2.74 -12.98
N ALA A 144 -10.75 2.58 -11.65
CA ALA A 144 -10.71 1.27 -11.00
C ALA A 144 -12.01 0.48 -11.24
N ASN A 145 -13.16 1.10 -10.99
CA ASN A 145 -14.48 0.49 -11.12
C ASN A 145 -14.77 -0.01 -12.53
N ALA A 146 -14.27 0.67 -13.57
CA ALA A 146 -14.37 0.23 -14.95
C ALA A 146 -13.62 -1.10 -15.23
N ARG A 147 -12.72 -1.52 -14.34
CA ARG A 147 -11.91 -2.75 -14.45
C ARG A 147 -12.27 -3.80 -13.42
N LEU A 148 -13.02 -3.43 -12.39
CA LEU A 148 -13.46 -4.36 -11.36
C LEU A 148 -14.65 -5.19 -11.87
N PRO A 149 -14.71 -6.48 -11.53
CA PRO A 149 -15.89 -7.30 -11.82
C PRO A 149 -17.17 -6.81 -11.13
N HIS A 150 -17.04 -6.06 -10.03
CA HIS A 150 -18.14 -5.38 -9.35
C HIS A 150 -17.66 -4.03 -8.80
N PRO A 151 -18.30 -2.91 -9.17
CA PRO A 151 -17.82 -1.58 -8.80
C PRO A 151 -17.95 -1.34 -7.29
N MET A 152 -16.96 -0.67 -6.71
CA MET A 152 -16.96 -0.19 -5.33
C MET A 152 -17.89 1.01 -5.18
N LYS A 153 -18.55 1.10 -4.02
CA LYS A 153 -19.19 2.34 -3.56
C LYS A 153 -18.11 3.27 -3.01
N LYS A 154 -18.27 4.58 -3.18
CA LYS A 154 -17.29 5.57 -2.73
C LYS A 154 -17.93 6.51 -1.72
N VAL A 155 -17.23 6.76 -0.62
CA VAL A 155 -17.66 7.70 0.43
C VAL A 155 -16.49 8.59 0.83
N TYR A 156 -16.77 9.89 0.97
CA TYR A 156 -15.84 10.84 1.54
C TYR A 156 -16.13 11.01 3.03
N ALA A 157 -15.11 10.90 3.86
CA ALA A 157 -15.24 11.02 5.30
C ALA A 157 -14.46 12.24 5.82
N GLY A 158 -15.08 12.97 6.75
CA GLY A 158 -14.46 14.09 7.46
C GLY A 158 -13.79 13.63 8.76
N GLY A 159 -12.51 13.92 8.92
CA GLY A 159 -11.76 13.72 10.18
C GLY A 159 -11.62 12.26 10.66
N GLY A 160 -10.87 12.08 11.74
CA GLY A 160 -10.93 10.88 12.61
C GLY A 160 -10.03 9.68 12.26
N ALA A 161 -9.68 9.44 10.99
CA ALA A 161 -8.81 8.31 10.63
C ALA A 161 -7.33 8.71 10.51
N ASN A 162 -6.44 7.77 10.81
CA ASN A 162 -4.99 7.88 10.62
C ASN A 162 -4.53 7.36 9.24
N THR A 163 -5.46 7.08 8.32
CA THR A 163 -5.17 6.58 6.97
C THR A 163 -5.71 7.52 5.90
N LEU A 164 -5.20 7.43 4.67
CA LEU A 164 -5.68 8.23 3.54
C LEU A 164 -6.98 7.67 2.94
N GLY A 165 -7.19 6.36 3.07
CA GLY A 165 -8.37 5.64 2.63
C GLY A 165 -8.46 4.25 3.25
N SER A 166 -9.58 3.57 3.01
CA SER A 166 -9.81 2.18 3.42
C SER A 166 -10.94 1.56 2.60
N PHE A 167 -10.80 0.29 2.25
CA PHE A 167 -11.86 -0.52 1.67
C PHE A 167 -12.50 -1.44 2.70
N ASP A 168 -13.83 -1.39 2.80
CA ASP A 168 -14.62 -2.34 3.59
C ASP A 168 -15.35 -3.33 2.68
N GLY A 169 -14.90 -4.58 2.66
CA GLY A 169 -15.52 -5.65 1.90
C GLY A 169 -16.95 -5.99 2.31
N LYS A 170 -17.39 -5.66 3.54
CA LYS A 170 -18.76 -5.94 4.01
C LYS A 170 -19.78 -4.95 3.48
N THR A 171 -19.40 -3.68 3.33
CA THR A 171 -20.24 -2.65 2.71
C THR A 171 -19.92 -2.44 1.22
N TRP A 172 -18.83 -3.04 0.75
CA TRP A 172 -18.25 -2.84 -0.57
C TRP A 172 -17.93 -1.37 -0.87
N THR A 173 -17.40 -0.68 0.14
CA THR A 173 -17.19 0.78 0.12
C THR A 173 -15.72 1.13 0.27
N ILE A 174 -15.20 1.96 -0.62
CA ILE A 174 -13.96 2.71 -0.41
C ILE A 174 -14.29 4.02 0.29
N THR A 175 -13.69 4.23 1.46
CA THR A 175 -13.74 5.49 2.21
C THR A 175 -12.46 6.26 1.95
N ILE A 176 -12.57 7.56 1.64
CA ILE A 176 -11.43 8.43 1.30
C ILE A 176 -11.43 9.67 2.20
N TRP A 177 -10.27 9.99 2.77
CA TRP A 177 -10.06 11.16 3.63
C TRP A 177 -9.20 12.22 2.91
N THR A 178 -9.84 13.05 2.09
CA THR A 178 -9.17 14.08 1.27
C THR A 178 -8.37 15.09 2.10
N GLY A 179 -8.81 15.40 3.32
CA GLY A 179 -8.09 16.27 4.25
C GLY A 179 -6.75 15.71 4.76
N LYS A 180 -6.38 14.49 4.34
CA LYS A 180 -5.09 13.85 4.66
C LYS A 180 -4.14 13.79 3.47
N PHE A 181 -4.55 14.22 2.27
CA PHE A 181 -3.73 14.13 1.06
C PHE A 181 -2.48 14.98 1.10
N THR A 182 -2.51 16.02 1.93
CA THR A 182 -1.42 16.96 2.10
C THR A 182 -1.39 17.45 3.54
N THR A 183 -0.20 17.76 4.02
CA THR A 183 0.01 18.47 5.28
C THR A 183 0.06 20.00 5.08
N ARG A 184 0.04 20.46 3.83
CA ARG A 184 0.12 21.88 3.47
C ARG A 184 -1.26 22.52 3.60
N SER A 185 -1.37 23.56 4.42
CA SER A 185 -2.65 24.20 4.75
C SER A 185 -3.29 24.98 3.59
N ASN A 186 -2.53 25.30 2.54
CA ASN A 186 -2.97 26.10 1.40
C ASN A 186 -3.35 25.28 0.16
N VAL A 187 -3.53 23.96 0.30
CA VAL A 187 -3.87 23.05 -0.79
C VAL A 187 -5.33 22.63 -0.68
N SER A 188 -6.13 23.05 -1.66
CA SER A 188 -7.56 22.71 -1.74
C SER A 188 -7.98 22.24 -3.14
N THR A 189 -7.09 22.32 -4.13
CA THR A 189 -7.36 21.95 -5.53
C THR A 189 -6.30 20.98 -6.08
N VAL A 190 -6.67 20.23 -7.11
CA VAL A 190 -5.81 19.20 -7.74
C VAL A 190 -4.51 19.79 -8.30
N PRO A 191 -4.51 20.93 -9.02
CA PRO A 191 -3.26 21.50 -9.54
C PRO A 191 -2.29 22.00 -8.47
N GLN A 192 -2.75 22.22 -7.24
CA GLN A 192 -1.89 22.61 -6.13
C GLN A 192 -1.13 21.43 -5.53
N LEU A 193 -1.54 20.18 -5.82
CA LEU A 193 -0.85 18.98 -5.34
C LEU A 193 0.56 18.86 -5.95
N GLN A 194 1.50 18.39 -5.14
CA GLN A 194 2.83 18.00 -5.59
C GLN A 194 2.79 16.58 -6.18
N ASP A 195 3.78 16.26 -7.00
CA ASP A 195 3.97 14.93 -7.60
C ASP A 195 3.90 13.80 -6.55
N GLN A 196 4.58 13.95 -5.41
CA GLN A 196 4.56 12.96 -4.32
C GLN A 196 3.17 12.78 -3.71
N GLU A 197 2.38 13.85 -3.60
CA GLU A 197 1.02 13.80 -3.06
C GLU A 197 0.06 13.10 -4.03
N VAL A 198 0.18 13.39 -5.34
CA VAL A 198 -0.60 12.69 -6.37
C VAL A 198 -0.21 11.21 -6.45
N ALA A 199 1.08 10.89 -6.35
CA ALA A 199 1.58 9.52 -6.30
C ALA A 199 1.02 8.75 -5.09
N ALA A 200 0.95 9.40 -3.92
CA ALA A 200 0.37 8.80 -2.71
C ALA A 200 -1.13 8.53 -2.86
N ILE A 201 -1.87 9.46 -3.48
CA ILE A 201 -3.31 9.27 -3.78
C ILE A 201 -3.50 8.12 -4.79
N ALA A 202 -2.70 8.08 -5.86
CA ALA A 202 -2.76 7.01 -6.86
C ALA A 202 -2.44 5.64 -6.24
N ASN A 203 -1.39 5.57 -5.42
CA ASN A 203 -1.03 4.39 -4.64
C ASN A 203 -2.21 3.92 -3.78
N LEU A 204 -2.76 4.81 -2.97
CA LEU A 204 -3.89 4.51 -2.10
C LEU A 204 -5.08 3.94 -2.88
N VAL A 205 -5.61 4.67 -3.86
CA VAL A 205 -6.86 4.26 -4.50
C VAL A 205 -6.68 2.93 -5.24
N PHE A 206 -5.49 2.69 -5.82
CA PHE A 206 -5.20 1.40 -6.46
C PHE A 206 -5.02 0.27 -5.44
N HIS A 207 -4.39 0.54 -4.29
CA HIS A 207 -4.29 -0.40 -3.17
C HIS A 207 -5.69 -0.84 -2.70
N GLU A 208 -6.59 0.10 -2.46
CA GLU A 208 -7.96 -0.20 -2.02
C GLU A 208 -8.79 -0.91 -3.10
N ALA A 209 -8.63 -0.52 -4.36
CA ALA A 209 -9.22 -1.23 -5.50
C ALA A 209 -8.73 -2.68 -5.58
N ARG A 210 -7.45 -2.92 -5.26
CA ARG A 210 -6.88 -4.26 -5.23
C ARG A 210 -7.51 -5.12 -4.12
N HIS A 211 -7.81 -4.55 -2.96
CA HIS A 211 -8.61 -5.25 -1.94
C HIS A 211 -10.00 -5.64 -2.46
N ALA A 212 -10.70 -4.76 -3.18
CA ALA A 212 -12.00 -5.11 -3.78
C ALA A 212 -11.90 -6.29 -4.74
N GLU A 213 -10.86 -6.34 -5.58
CA GLU A 213 -10.62 -7.47 -6.47
C GLU A 213 -10.33 -8.77 -5.69
N GLN A 214 -9.48 -8.71 -4.66
CA GLN A 214 -9.17 -9.84 -3.79
C GLN A 214 -10.44 -10.38 -3.12
N HIS A 215 -11.27 -9.49 -2.55
CA HIS A 215 -12.54 -9.86 -1.95
C HIS A 215 -13.51 -10.47 -2.95
N PHE A 216 -13.53 -9.99 -4.20
CA PHE A 216 -14.36 -10.55 -5.26
C PHE A 216 -13.92 -11.97 -5.62
N ARG A 217 -12.60 -12.20 -5.70
CA ARG A 217 -12.03 -13.54 -5.91
C ARG A 217 -12.37 -14.47 -4.74
N ILE A 218 -12.27 -14.00 -3.50
CA ILE A 218 -12.72 -14.78 -2.34
C ILE A 218 -14.22 -15.12 -2.45
N ALA A 219 -15.05 -14.19 -2.92
CA ALA A 219 -16.50 -14.40 -3.08
C ALA A 219 -16.84 -15.48 -4.12
N GLN A 220 -15.96 -15.75 -5.10
CA GLN A 220 -16.12 -16.86 -6.04
C GLN A 220 -15.83 -18.24 -5.43
N LEU A 221 -15.11 -18.29 -4.31
CA LEU A 221 -14.83 -19.55 -3.63
C LEU A 221 -16.07 -20.06 -2.90
N PRO A 222 -16.27 -21.39 -2.78
CA PRO A 222 -17.34 -21.95 -1.96
C PRO A 222 -17.33 -21.40 -0.53
N GLN A 223 -16.14 -21.16 0.00
CA GLN A 223 -15.96 -20.66 1.34
C GLN A 223 -16.14 -19.14 1.48
N GLY A 224 -16.22 -18.41 0.36
CA GLY A 224 -16.48 -16.97 0.33
C GLY A 224 -17.83 -16.60 0.93
N ARG A 225 -18.82 -17.51 0.92
CA ARG A 225 -20.19 -17.28 1.41
C ARG A 225 -20.28 -16.89 2.89
N ASN A 226 -19.26 -17.20 3.68
CA ASN A 226 -19.25 -16.94 5.13
C ASN A 226 -18.53 -15.63 5.52
N VAL A 227 -18.02 -14.86 4.55
CA VAL A 227 -17.26 -13.62 4.84
C VAL A 227 -18.20 -12.41 5.07
N GLY A 228 -19.47 -12.53 4.69
CA GLY A 228 -20.48 -11.48 4.90
C GLY A 228 -20.38 -10.34 3.88
N TYR A 229 -20.05 -10.65 2.62
CA TYR A 229 -20.11 -9.66 1.54
C TYR A 229 -21.57 -9.32 1.18
N PRO A 230 -21.83 -8.17 0.54
CA PRO A 230 -23.16 -7.85 0.05
C PRO A 230 -23.70 -8.92 -0.92
N PRO A 231 -25.02 -9.21 -0.90
CA PRO A 231 -25.63 -10.19 -1.79
C PRO A 231 -25.33 -9.95 -3.28
N GLU A 232 -25.28 -8.68 -3.71
CA GLU A 232 -24.98 -8.30 -5.09
C GLU A 232 -23.56 -8.72 -5.53
N VAL A 233 -22.59 -8.70 -4.61
CA VAL A 233 -21.21 -9.15 -4.87
C VAL A 233 -21.18 -10.64 -5.10
N TYR A 234 -21.85 -11.44 -4.25
CA TYR A 234 -21.93 -12.88 -4.43
C TYR A 234 -22.63 -13.28 -5.73
N GLN A 235 -23.72 -12.59 -6.08
CA GLN A 235 -24.42 -12.81 -7.34
C GLN A 235 -23.53 -12.48 -8.55
N ALA A 236 -22.76 -11.39 -8.49
CA ALA A 236 -21.80 -11.06 -9.54
C ALA A 236 -20.67 -12.10 -9.61
N ALA A 237 -20.08 -12.49 -8.48
CA ALA A 237 -19.03 -13.50 -8.39
C ALA A 237 -19.49 -14.87 -8.92
N SER A 238 -20.71 -15.29 -8.62
CA SER A 238 -21.27 -16.57 -9.11
C SER A 238 -21.49 -16.62 -10.62
N ARG A 239 -21.63 -15.45 -11.27
CA ARG A 239 -21.79 -15.30 -12.72
C ARG A 239 -20.47 -15.05 -13.44
N ALA A 240 -19.41 -14.74 -12.71
CA ALA A 240 -18.11 -14.48 -13.29
C ALA A 240 -17.52 -15.76 -13.91
N PRO A 241 -16.65 -15.64 -14.94
CA PRO A 241 -15.91 -16.77 -15.47
C PRO A 241 -15.15 -17.50 -14.37
N GLN A 242 -15.01 -18.82 -14.51
CA GLN A 242 -14.30 -19.63 -13.54
C GLN A 242 -12.84 -19.12 -13.41
N MET A 243 -12.48 -18.77 -12.18
CA MET A 243 -11.14 -18.33 -11.85
C MET A 243 -10.07 -19.38 -12.21
N PRO A 244 -8.94 -18.97 -12.84
CA PRO A 244 -7.78 -19.81 -13.07
C PRO A 244 -7.30 -20.51 -11.79
N ALA A 245 -6.65 -21.68 -11.94
CA ALA A 245 -6.21 -22.47 -10.79
C ALA A 245 -5.25 -21.70 -9.86
N ALA A 246 -4.30 -20.95 -10.42
CA ALA A 246 -3.34 -20.15 -9.66
C ALA A 246 -4.04 -19.03 -8.86
N ASP A 247 -4.95 -18.29 -9.50
CA ASP A 247 -5.73 -17.24 -8.83
C ASP A 247 -6.62 -17.84 -7.72
N ARG A 248 -7.14 -19.05 -7.92
CA ARG A 248 -7.97 -19.76 -6.92
C ARG A 248 -7.16 -20.14 -5.68
N GLU A 249 -5.95 -20.63 -5.86
CA GLU A 249 -5.03 -20.94 -4.76
C GLU A 249 -4.70 -19.67 -3.97
N GLN A 250 -4.38 -18.57 -4.67
CA GLN A 250 -4.14 -17.27 -4.06
C GLN A 250 -5.36 -16.78 -3.25
N ALA A 251 -6.56 -16.86 -3.84
CA ALA A 251 -7.81 -16.49 -3.19
C ALA A 251 -8.11 -17.36 -1.97
N GLN A 252 -7.75 -18.66 -1.98
CA GLN A 252 -7.90 -19.53 -0.82
C GLN A 252 -6.99 -19.08 0.33
N GLY A 253 -5.76 -18.67 0.02
CA GLY A 253 -4.84 -18.05 0.97
C GLY A 253 -5.45 -16.82 1.63
N TRP A 254 -5.98 -15.88 0.84
CA TRP A 254 -6.63 -14.68 1.38
C TRP A 254 -7.90 -15.01 2.19
N ALA A 255 -8.71 -15.95 1.70
CA ALA A 255 -9.94 -16.36 2.37
C ALA A 255 -9.67 -16.99 3.75
N ALA A 256 -8.50 -17.61 3.95
CA ALA A 256 -8.11 -18.16 5.25
C ALA A 256 -7.85 -17.06 6.29
N PHE A 257 -7.41 -15.88 5.86
CA PHE A 257 -7.25 -14.71 6.74
C PHE A 257 -8.56 -14.00 7.04
N GLN A 258 -9.44 -13.86 6.03
CA GLN A 258 -10.67 -13.08 6.15
C GLN A 258 -11.79 -13.77 6.92
N ARG A 259 -11.82 -15.11 6.97
CA ARG A 259 -12.98 -15.89 7.46
C ARG A 259 -13.26 -15.84 8.97
N GLY A 260 -12.61 -14.94 9.71
CA GLY A 260 -12.73 -14.93 11.17
C GLY A 260 -12.05 -16.15 11.78
N GLY A 261 -11.45 -15.95 12.94
CA GLY A 261 -10.53 -16.91 13.54
C GLY A 261 -9.24 -16.21 13.91
N SER A 262 -8.22 -17.01 14.21
CA SER A 262 -7.03 -16.51 14.86
C SER A 262 -6.21 -15.50 14.05
N TYR A 263 -6.11 -15.68 12.73
CA TYR A 263 -5.32 -14.75 11.91
C TYR A 263 -6.01 -13.40 11.69
N ASN A 264 -7.35 -13.34 11.69
CA ASN A 264 -8.05 -12.07 11.64
C ASN A 264 -7.81 -11.26 12.92
N ASN A 265 -7.88 -11.92 14.07
CA ASN A 265 -7.54 -11.29 15.35
C ASN A 265 -6.08 -10.84 15.37
N TYR A 266 -5.16 -11.70 14.93
CA TYR A 266 -3.74 -11.35 14.82
C TYR A 266 -3.50 -10.14 13.89
N ARG A 267 -4.17 -10.07 12.73
CA ARG A 267 -4.12 -8.91 11.83
C ARG A 267 -4.61 -7.65 12.52
N ILE A 268 -5.79 -7.69 13.14
CA ILE A 268 -6.40 -6.55 13.85
C ILE A 268 -5.47 -6.06 14.96
N GLU A 269 -4.96 -6.96 15.79
CA GLU A 269 -4.07 -6.62 16.91
C GLU A 269 -2.73 -6.05 16.41
N THR A 270 -2.21 -6.56 15.28
CA THR A 270 -0.99 -6.03 14.64
C THR A 270 -1.17 -4.60 14.13
N ILE A 271 -2.30 -4.28 13.51
CA ILE A 271 -2.63 -2.89 13.14
C ILE A 271 -2.71 -2.04 14.42
N GLN A 272 -3.47 -2.50 15.40
CA GLN A 272 -3.76 -1.72 16.60
C GLN A 272 -2.52 -1.45 17.46
N ILE A 273 -1.57 -2.39 17.57
CA ILE A 273 -0.32 -2.13 18.29
C ILE A 273 0.56 -1.13 17.53
N GLY A 274 0.58 -1.21 16.19
CA GLY A 274 1.24 -0.22 15.35
C GLY A 274 0.67 1.17 15.57
N ASP A 275 -0.66 1.32 15.59
CA ASP A 275 -1.32 2.61 15.82
C ASP A 275 -1.06 3.15 17.22
N ALA A 276 -1.10 2.30 18.24
CA ALA A 276 -0.76 2.70 19.62
C ALA A 276 0.70 3.16 19.74
N ALA A 277 1.64 2.45 19.09
CA ALA A 277 3.05 2.82 19.08
C ALA A 277 3.30 4.14 18.34
N TYR A 278 2.58 4.40 17.25
CA TYR A 278 2.64 5.66 16.52
C TYR A 278 2.09 6.83 17.35
N ALA A 279 0.94 6.65 18.01
CA ALA A 279 0.39 7.67 18.92
C ALA A 279 1.38 8.01 20.04
N LEU A 280 2.03 6.99 20.63
CA LEU A 280 3.07 7.17 21.63
C LEU A 280 4.28 7.95 21.10
N ALA A 281 4.76 7.62 19.90
CA ALA A 281 5.86 8.33 19.25
C ALA A 281 5.50 9.79 18.94
N LYS A 282 4.27 10.05 18.49
CA LYS A 282 3.78 11.40 18.22
C LYS A 282 3.76 12.26 19.48
N ASP A 283 3.22 11.75 20.59
CA ASP A 283 3.26 12.45 21.87
C ASP A 283 4.70 12.79 22.30
N LEU A 284 5.63 11.84 22.15
CA LEU A 284 7.04 12.09 22.45
C LEU A 284 7.67 13.16 21.55
N GLN A 285 7.23 13.27 20.30
CA GLN A 285 7.67 14.31 19.38
C GLN A 285 7.10 15.67 19.75
N ASP A 286 5.81 15.75 20.09
CA ASP A 286 5.13 16.99 20.49
C ASP A 286 5.73 17.52 21.81
N LEU A 287 6.12 16.62 22.72
CA LEU A 287 6.81 16.96 23.96
C LEU A 287 8.20 17.53 23.82
N ARG A 288 8.87 17.32 22.68
CA ARG A 288 10.10 18.07 22.41
C ARG A 288 9.84 19.56 22.22
N GLN A 289 8.60 19.92 21.92
CA GLN A 289 8.19 21.29 21.58
C GLN A 289 7.48 21.98 22.76
N THR A 290 6.96 21.24 23.75
CA THR A 290 6.18 21.79 24.89
C THR A 290 6.58 21.18 26.25
N ALA A 291 6.23 21.84 27.37
CA ALA A 291 6.46 21.31 28.71
C ALA A 291 5.46 20.19 29.10
N ALA A 292 5.98 19.15 29.77
CA ALA A 292 5.38 17.96 30.42
C ALA A 292 3.94 17.50 30.03
N PRO A 293 3.74 16.25 29.57
CA PRO A 293 2.41 15.79 29.17
C PRO A 293 1.61 15.28 30.37
N THR A 294 0.31 15.55 30.31
CA THR A 294 -0.70 14.61 30.82
C THR A 294 -0.98 13.63 29.67
N GLY A 295 -0.66 12.33 29.81
CA GLY A 295 -1.04 11.32 28.79
C GLY A 295 0.01 10.28 28.39
N LEU A 296 1.32 10.56 28.54
CA LEU A 296 2.38 9.63 28.11
C LEU A 296 2.27 8.25 28.76
N GLN A 297 1.94 8.21 30.06
CA GLN A 297 1.72 6.95 30.79
C GLN A 297 0.50 6.18 30.26
N ALA A 298 -0.56 6.88 29.82
CA ALA A 298 -1.75 6.24 29.27
C ALA A 298 -1.47 5.60 27.91
N HIS A 299 -0.73 6.28 27.02
CA HIS A 299 -0.35 5.70 25.73
C HIS A 299 0.65 4.54 25.88
N LEU A 300 1.62 4.65 26.79
CA LEU A 300 2.50 3.51 27.12
C LEU A 300 1.69 2.32 27.66
N ALA A 301 0.73 2.57 28.55
CA ALA A 301 -0.16 1.53 29.06
C ALA A 301 -0.99 0.89 27.94
N ALA A 302 -1.48 1.66 26.96
CA ALA A 302 -2.21 1.14 25.81
C ALA A 302 -1.34 0.22 24.93
N VAL A 303 -0.09 0.59 24.65
CA VAL A 303 0.86 -0.27 23.91
C VAL A 303 1.09 -1.58 24.68
N LYS A 304 1.36 -1.51 25.99
CA LYS A 304 1.58 -2.69 26.84
C LYS A 304 0.36 -3.59 26.95
N GLN A 305 -0.83 -3.01 27.08
CA GLN A 305 -2.09 -3.75 27.15
C GLN A 305 -2.30 -4.56 25.86
N LYS A 306 -2.14 -3.94 24.69
CA LYS A 306 -2.25 -4.63 23.39
C LYS A 306 -1.20 -5.72 23.24
N ALA A 307 0.02 -5.49 23.73
CA ALA A 307 1.09 -6.47 23.65
C ALA A 307 0.80 -7.79 24.39
N THR A 308 -0.11 -7.79 25.38
CA THR A 308 -0.51 -9.02 26.09
C THR A 308 -1.18 -10.07 25.21
N PHE A 309 -1.65 -9.68 24.01
CA PHE A 309 -2.20 -10.59 23.01
C PHE A 309 -1.13 -11.57 22.47
N TYR A 310 0.09 -11.09 22.23
CA TYR A 310 1.12 -11.84 21.48
C TYR A 310 1.58 -13.13 22.18
N PRO A 311 1.90 -13.16 23.49
CA PRO A 311 2.27 -14.41 24.15
C PRO A 311 1.15 -15.46 24.16
N ARG A 312 -0.12 -15.01 24.26
CA ARG A 312 -1.29 -15.90 24.21
C ARG A 312 -1.44 -16.51 22.82
N GLU A 313 -1.29 -15.69 21.79
CA GLU A 313 -1.40 -16.11 20.40
C GLU A 313 -0.23 -17.02 19.98
N GLU A 314 1.00 -16.73 20.42
CA GLU A 314 2.15 -17.60 20.24
C GLU A 314 1.90 -18.99 20.84
N THR A 315 1.43 -19.02 22.09
CA THR A 315 1.11 -20.27 22.79
C THR A 315 0.02 -21.05 22.05
N ARG A 316 -1.01 -20.36 21.55
CA ARG A 316 -2.11 -20.97 20.79
C ARG A 316 -1.62 -21.59 19.48
N ILE A 317 -0.78 -20.88 18.72
CA ILE A 317 -0.23 -21.37 17.45
C ILE A 317 0.69 -22.57 17.71
N ARG A 318 1.62 -22.49 18.67
CA ARG A 318 2.56 -23.57 19.01
C ARG A 318 1.88 -24.86 19.48
N ARG A 319 0.65 -24.77 20.02
CA ARG A 319 -0.16 -25.95 20.41
C ARG A 319 -0.85 -26.64 19.24
N SER A 320 -0.81 -26.06 18.02
CA SER A 320 -1.35 -26.72 16.83
C SER A 320 -0.49 -27.95 16.48
N ALA A 321 -1.12 -29.11 16.33
CA ALA A 321 -0.43 -30.35 15.95
C ALA A 321 0.17 -30.32 14.54
N GLN A 322 -0.28 -29.39 13.69
CA GLN A 322 0.20 -29.20 12.33
C GLN A 322 0.38 -27.71 12.06
N LEU A 323 1.62 -27.23 12.14
CA LEU A 323 1.97 -25.87 11.74
C LEU A 323 2.03 -25.80 10.21
N ARG A 324 1.24 -24.91 9.62
CA ARG A 324 1.35 -24.55 8.20
C ARG A 324 2.46 -23.50 8.04
N GLN A 325 2.89 -23.22 6.82
CA GLN A 325 3.89 -22.16 6.57
C GLN A 325 3.46 -20.81 7.15
N ILE A 326 2.20 -20.45 6.94
CA ILE A 326 1.55 -19.27 7.51
C ILE A 326 1.63 -19.21 9.04
N ASP A 327 1.63 -20.36 9.75
CA ASP A 327 1.79 -20.39 11.19
C ASP A 327 3.22 -20.02 11.60
N ASN A 328 4.22 -20.48 10.85
CA ASN A 328 5.63 -20.12 11.08
C ASN A 328 5.90 -18.63 10.82
N ASP A 329 5.28 -18.08 9.77
CA ASP A 329 5.40 -16.65 9.45
C ASP A 329 4.78 -15.81 10.58
N VAL A 330 3.58 -16.17 11.03
CA VAL A 330 2.92 -15.49 12.16
C VAL A 330 3.73 -15.63 13.45
N LEU A 331 4.25 -16.81 13.78
CA LEU A 331 5.12 -17.00 14.96
C LEU A 331 6.36 -16.10 14.91
N THR A 332 6.98 -15.98 13.74
CA THR A 332 8.14 -15.09 13.53
C THR A 332 7.76 -13.64 13.81
N HIS A 333 6.64 -13.18 13.26
CA HIS A 333 6.17 -11.82 13.46
C HIS A 333 5.78 -11.54 14.92
N VAL A 334 5.05 -12.46 15.55
CA VAL A 334 4.65 -12.39 16.97
C VAL A 334 5.89 -12.27 17.86
N GLY A 335 6.92 -13.09 17.62
CA GLY A 335 8.20 -13.01 18.33
C GLY A 335 8.91 -11.67 18.14
N ASN A 336 8.98 -11.17 16.90
CA ASN A 336 9.59 -9.88 16.60
C ASN A 336 8.84 -8.71 17.27
N ILE A 337 7.51 -8.70 17.23
CA ILE A 337 6.70 -7.66 17.88
C ILE A 337 6.90 -7.72 19.40
N SER A 338 6.87 -8.91 19.99
CA SER A 338 7.09 -9.09 21.44
C SER A 338 8.48 -8.61 21.87
N ALA A 339 9.51 -8.88 21.07
CA ALA A 339 10.87 -8.41 21.32
C ALA A 339 10.96 -6.88 21.25
N ALA A 340 10.37 -6.25 20.23
CA ALA A 340 10.33 -4.79 20.08
C ALA A 340 9.59 -4.10 21.24
N VAL A 341 8.45 -4.66 21.68
CA VAL A 341 7.72 -4.14 22.84
C VAL A 341 8.54 -4.28 24.13
N THR A 342 9.24 -5.40 24.32
CA THR A 342 10.12 -5.59 25.49
C THR A 342 11.26 -4.57 25.49
N ALA A 343 11.83 -4.27 24.32
CA ALA A 343 12.87 -3.25 24.17
C ALA A 343 12.39 -1.82 24.51
N LEU A 344 11.08 -1.58 24.52
CA LEU A 344 10.47 -0.30 24.91
C LEU A 344 10.62 0.00 26.42
N ASP A 345 10.75 -1.02 27.27
CA ASP A 345 10.74 -0.86 28.73
C ASP A 345 11.91 -0.01 29.25
N GLN A 346 13.13 -0.27 28.78
CA GLN A 346 14.33 0.40 29.28
C GLN A 346 14.38 1.90 28.95
N PRO A 347 14.09 2.34 27.70
CA PRO A 347 14.00 3.76 27.39
C PRO A 347 12.95 4.51 28.23
N PHE A 348 11.80 3.90 28.49
CA PHE A 348 10.74 4.52 29.29
C PHE A 348 11.04 4.55 30.79
N LEU A 349 11.67 3.50 31.34
CA LEU A 349 12.17 3.51 32.71
C LEU A 349 13.19 4.65 32.91
N THR A 350 14.11 4.78 31.96
CA THR A 350 15.15 5.83 31.97
C THR A 350 14.53 7.22 31.85
N LEU A 351 13.55 7.39 30.96
CA LEU A 351 12.80 8.64 30.81
C LEU A 351 12.03 9.03 32.08
N GLY A 352 11.45 8.06 32.78
CA GLY A 352 10.75 8.28 34.06
C GLY A 352 11.67 8.66 35.22
N GLN A 353 12.92 8.18 35.21
CA GLN A 353 13.93 8.56 36.22
C GLN A 353 14.56 9.93 35.92
N HIS A 354 14.83 10.20 34.64
CA HIS A 354 15.55 11.39 34.20
C HIS A 354 14.94 11.96 32.93
N TRP A 355 14.30 13.12 33.05
CA TRP A 355 13.77 13.83 31.88
C TRP A 355 14.89 14.54 31.12
N SER A 356 15.25 14.04 29.94
CA SER A 356 16.25 14.66 29.06
C SER A 356 15.88 14.50 27.59
N ALA A 357 16.37 15.40 26.73
CA ALA A 357 16.18 15.31 25.28
C ALA A 357 16.69 13.97 24.70
N GLN A 358 17.79 13.45 25.25
CA GLN A 358 18.36 12.17 24.87
C GLN A 358 17.43 11.00 25.25
N ASN A 359 16.91 10.98 26.49
CA ASN A 359 16.02 9.92 26.94
C ASN A 359 14.68 9.95 26.18
N MET A 360 14.16 11.14 25.85
CA MET A 360 12.99 11.29 24.97
C MET A 360 13.28 10.75 23.57
N LYS A 361 14.47 11.01 23.01
CA LYS A 361 14.88 10.43 21.72
C LYS A 361 14.89 8.92 21.77
N SER A 362 15.50 8.32 22.79
CA SER A 362 15.57 6.86 22.91
C SER A 362 14.18 6.23 23.05
N ALA A 363 13.27 6.86 23.82
CA ALA A 363 11.89 6.40 23.92
C ALA A 363 11.13 6.52 22.58
N PHE A 364 11.35 7.61 21.84
CA PHE A 364 10.76 7.82 20.52
C PHE A 364 11.24 6.77 19.53
N ASP A 365 12.55 6.56 19.43
CA ASP A 365 13.15 5.60 18.52
C ASP A 365 12.63 4.18 18.81
N ALA A 366 12.50 3.80 20.10
CA ALA A 366 11.96 2.50 20.49
C ALA A 366 10.46 2.36 20.16
N ALA A 367 9.64 3.40 20.35
CA ALA A 367 8.24 3.38 19.95
C ALA A 367 8.08 3.25 18.42
N MET A 368 8.91 3.97 17.65
CA MET A 368 8.95 3.85 16.20
C MET A 368 9.43 2.47 15.73
N ASP A 369 10.30 1.80 16.50
CA ASP A 369 10.72 0.43 16.20
C ASP A 369 9.57 -0.57 16.35
N VAL A 370 8.75 -0.44 17.40
CA VAL A 370 7.51 -1.23 17.55
C VAL A 370 6.59 -1.01 16.36
N ARG A 371 6.36 0.25 15.96
CA ARG A 371 5.56 0.57 14.77
C ARG A 371 6.12 -0.09 13.52
N ARG A 372 7.42 0.05 13.27
CA ARG A 372 8.10 -0.51 12.09
C ARG A 372 7.97 -2.02 12.01
N VAL A 373 8.13 -2.72 13.13
CA VAL A 373 8.00 -4.18 13.20
C VAL A 373 6.54 -4.61 13.00
N ALA A 374 5.58 -3.89 13.58
CA ALA A 374 4.15 -4.15 13.37
C ALA A 374 3.73 -3.92 11.91
N ASP A 375 4.19 -2.83 11.28
CA ASP A 375 3.93 -2.55 9.86
C ASP A 375 4.56 -3.61 8.95
N ALA A 376 5.77 -4.07 9.26
CA ALA A 376 6.41 -5.14 8.51
C ALA A 376 5.63 -6.47 8.61
N ALA A 377 5.18 -6.82 9.82
CA ALA A 377 4.33 -7.98 10.05
C ALA A 377 2.99 -7.89 9.31
N TYR A 378 2.39 -6.70 9.30
CA TYR A 378 1.16 -6.42 8.56
C TYR A 378 1.36 -6.55 7.05
N ARG A 379 2.41 -5.93 6.50
CA ARG A 379 2.74 -5.98 5.08
C ARG A 379 3.16 -7.37 4.59
N ALA A 380 3.59 -8.25 5.48
CA ALA A 380 3.95 -9.63 5.15
C ALA A 380 2.73 -10.53 4.92
N PHE A 381 1.50 -10.09 5.26
CA PHE A 381 0.32 -10.88 4.96
C PHE A 381 0.08 -11.00 3.46
N PRO A 382 -0.20 -12.19 2.91
CA PRO A 382 -0.53 -12.41 1.50
C PRO A 382 -1.52 -11.44 0.87
N HIS A 383 -2.61 -11.10 1.58
CA HIS A 383 -3.62 -10.18 1.05
C HIS A 383 -3.11 -8.73 1.07
N GLU A 384 -2.36 -8.37 2.11
CA GLU A 384 -1.84 -7.01 2.27
C GLU A 384 -0.64 -6.74 1.36
N ALA A 385 0.31 -7.67 1.32
CA ALA A 385 1.51 -7.61 0.50
C ALA A 385 1.15 -7.35 -0.97
N ASP A 386 0.16 -8.08 -1.48
CA ASP A 386 -0.31 -7.96 -2.84
C ASP A 386 -0.97 -6.58 -3.09
N ALA A 387 -1.82 -6.09 -2.19
CA ALA A 387 -2.45 -4.76 -2.31
C ALA A 387 -1.44 -3.61 -2.18
N MET A 388 -0.54 -3.69 -1.20
CA MET A 388 0.54 -2.72 -0.97
C MET A 388 1.51 -2.68 -2.14
N SER A 389 1.93 -3.85 -2.65
CA SER A 389 2.81 -3.92 -3.82
C SER A 389 2.18 -3.28 -5.05
N ALA A 390 0.89 -3.57 -5.30
CA ALA A 390 0.15 -3.00 -6.41
C ALA A 390 0.09 -1.46 -6.29
N GLY A 391 -0.32 -0.95 -5.13
CA GLY A 391 -0.38 0.49 -4.86
C GLY A 391 0.99 1.18 -4.98
N GLU A 392 2.03 0.64 -4.35
CA GLU A 392 3.39 1.19 -4.40
C GLU A 392 3.91 1.24 -5.84
N THR A 393 3.67 0.18 -6.61
CA THR A 393 4.02 0.13 -8.04
C THR A 393 3.27 1.22 -8.82
N ALA A 394 1.98 1.47 -8.54
CA ALA A 394 1.23 2.55 -9.19
C ALA A 394 1.81 3.93 -8.86
N GLY A 395 2.12 4.19 -7.58
CA GLY A 395 2.75 5.43 -7.14
C GLY A 395 4.13 5.64 -7.75
N GLN A 396 4.98 4.61 -7.77
CA GLN A 396 6.31 4.66 -8.38
C GLN A 396 6.24 4.87 -9.90
N THR A 397 5.32 4.19 -10.58
CA THR A 397 5.12 4.37 -12.02
C THR A 397 4.68 5.80 -12.32
N PHE A 398 3.75 6.34 -11.52
CA PHE A 398 3.34 7.75 -11.63
C PHE A 398 4.55 8.68 -11.47
N MET A 399 5.38 8.52 -10.43
CA MET A 399 6.55 9.37 -10.20
C MET A 399 7.54 9.31 -11.36
N SER A 400 7.78 8.11 -11.90
CA SER A 400 8.67 7.92 -13.04
C SER A 400 8.13 8.62 -14.29
N GLU A 401 6.84 8.51 -14.57
CA GLU A 401 6.21 9.13 -15.75
C GLU A 401 6.12 10.66 -15.59
N ALA A 402 5.78 11.16 -14.41
CA ALA A 402 5.77 12.59 -14.09
C ALA A 402 7.17 13.21 -14.25
N THR A 403 8.21 12.51 -13.78
CA THR A 403 9.61 12.94 -13.96
C THR A 403 9.99 12.97 -15.44
N ALA A 404 9.64 11.94 -16.20
CA ALA A 404 9.91 11.88 -17.64
C ALA A 404 9.19 13.01 -18.40
N GLN A 405 7.94 13.31 -18.04
CA GLN A 405 7.18 14.42 -18.63
C GLN A 405 7.80 15.78 -18.29
N ALA A 406 8.23 15.99 -17.05
CA ALA A 406 8.93 17.22 -16.65
C ALA A 406 10.25 17.40 -17.42
N GLN A 407 11.03 16.32 -17.58
CA GLN A 407 12.27 16.34 -18.37
C GLN A 407 12.01 16.65 -19.84
N ALA A 408 10.95 16.08 -20.44
CA ALA A 408 10.57 16.34 -21.83
C ALA A 408 10.11 17.79 -22.09
N GLN A 409 9.61 18.48 -21.05
CA GLN A 409 9.21 19.89 -21.14
C GLN A 409 10.35 20.87 -20.90
N THR A 410 11.52 20.40 -20.43
CA THR A 410 12.69 21.26 -20.28
C THR A 410 13.04 21.83 -21.66
N PRO A 411 12.93 23.15 -21.88
CA PRO A 411 13.25 23.73 -23.17
C PRO A 411 14.68 23.34 -23.52
N VAL A 412 14.86 22.77 -24.71
CA VAL A 412 16.20 22.47 -25.24
C VAL A 412 17.02 23.75 -25.08
N PRO A 413 18.18 23.72 -24.39
CA PRO A 413 18.99 24.92 -24.24
C PRO A 413 19.19 25.51 -25.63
N PRO A 414 19.04 26.85 -25.80
CA PRO A 414 19.12 27.47 -27.11
C PRO A 414 20.42 26.99 -27.75
N THR A 415 20.32 26.44 -28.95
CA THR A 415 21.48 25.99 -29.70
C THR A 415 22.48 27.14 -29.69
N PRO A 416 23.74 26.94 -29.26
CA PRO A 416 24.71 28.03 -29.19
C PRO A 416 24.72 28.69 -30.56
N VAL A 417 24.26 29.95 -30.60
CA VAL A 417 24.24 30.74 -31.82
C VAL A 417 25.71 30.86 -32.20
N LEU A 418 26.13 30.15 -33.25
CA LEU A 418 27.47 30.32 -33.80
C LEU A 418 27.62 31.81 -34.10
N PRO A 419 28.72 32.46 -33.65
CA PRO A 419 28.93 33.87 -33.95
C PRO A 419 28.79 34.05 -35.46
N PRO A 420 28.03 35.05 -35.93
CA PRO A 420 27.84 35.26 -37.35
C PRO A 420 29.22 35.36 -38.02
N THR A 421 29.42 34.57 -39.09
CA THR A 421 30.59 34.73 -39.95
C THR A 421 30.63 36.19 -40.39
N PRO A 422 31.74 36.93 -40.20
CA PRO A 422 31.79 38.35 -40.54
C PRO A 422 31.43 38.53 -42.01
N THR A 423 30.30 39.16 -42.26
CA THR A 423 29.84 39.54 -43.60
C THR A 423 30.66 40.77 -44.04
N PRO A 424 31.12 40.84 -45.29
CA PRO A 424 31.82 42.01 -45.79
C PRO A 424 30.94 43.26 -45.65
N LEU A 425 31.54 44.32 -45.10
CA LEU A 425 30.93 45.61 -44.83
C LEU A 425 30.41 46.23 -46.15
N ILE A 426 29.10 46.18 -46.36
CA ILE A 426 28.41 47.01 -47.36
C ILE A 426 27.94 48.26 -46.62
N GLU A 427 28.41 49.44 -47.07
CA GLU A 427 27.96 50.73 -46.53
C GLU A 427 26.43 50.87 -46.68
N PRO A 428 25.69 51.17 -45.59
CA PRO A 428 24.25 51.31 -45.68
C PRO A 428 23.87 52.59 -46.44
N THR A 429 22.95 52.45 -47.40
CA THR A 429 22.23 53.57 -48.00
C THR A 429 21.31 54.18 -46.93
N PRO A 430 21.25 55.51 -46.76
CA PRO A 430 20.49 56.15 -45.68
C PRO A 430 18.99 55.85 -45.78
N GLU A 431 18.42 55.30 -44.72
CA GLU A 431 16.99 55.05 -44.56
C GLU A 431 16.20 56.33 -44.21
N PRO A 432 14.92 56.42 -44.62
CA PRO A 432 14.07 57.56 -44.32
C PRO A 432 13.73 57.66 -42.83
N VAL A 433 13.91 58.86 -42.29
CA VAL A 433 13.57 59.25 -40.92
C VAL A 433 12.06 59.10 -40.69
N SER A 434 11.65 58.11 -39.92
CA SER A 434 10.26 57.96 -39.47
C SER A 434 9.98 58.90 -38.31
N GLN A 435 8.97 59.77 -38.44
CA GLN A 435 8.50 60.65 -37.37
C GLN A 435 7.92 59.84 -36.21
N PRO A 436 8.13 60.26 -34.95
CA PRO A 436 7.61 59.55 -33.79
C PRO A 436 6.07 59.64 -33.75
N THR A 437 5.43 58.48 -33.66
CA THR A 437 4.00 58.36 -33.32
C THR A 437 3.78 58.85 -31.89
N PRO A 438 2.80 59.72 -31.61
CA PRO A 438 2.58 60.25 -30.26
C PRO A 438 2.21 59.14 -29.26
N GLU A 439 2.81 59.21 -28.07
CA GLU A 439 2.54 58.29 -26.96
C GLU A 439 1.08 58.40 -26.47
N PRO A 440 0.43 57.27 -26.13
CA PRO A 440 -0.92 57.28 -25.58
C PRO A 440 -0.94 57.93 -24.19
N VAL A 441 -1.76 58.96 -24.05
CA VAL A 441 -2.05 59.61 -22.76
C VAL A 441 -2.87 58.63 -21.90
N ASN A 442 -2.28 58.11 -20.83
CA ASN A 442 -2.98 57.31 -19.83
C ASN A 442 -4.03 58.18 -19.12
N GLN A 443 -5.31 58.00 -19.44
CA GLN A 443 -6.40 58.55 -18.64
C GLN A 443 -6.51 57.78 -17.32
N PRO A 444 -6.66 58.46 -16.17
CA PRO A 444 -6.84 57.79 -14.90
C PRO A 444 -8.14 56.98 -14.91
N ILE A 445 -8.05 55.70 -14.58
CA ILE A 445 -9.20 54.83 -14.35
C ILE A 445 -9.92 55.33 -13.08
N PRO A 446 -11.24 55.57 -13.11
CA PRO A 446 -11.99 55.98 -11.93
C PRO A 446 -11.86 54.94 -10.82
N GLU A 447 -11.53 55.39 -9.60
CA GLU A 447 -11.53 54.53 -8.42
C GLU A 447 -12.94 53.96 -8.18
N PRO A 448 -13.08 52.66 -7.86
CA PRO A 448 -14.38 52.07 -7.58
C PRO A 448 -14.97 52.67 -6.30
N VAL A 449 -16.16 53.27 -6.44
CA VAL A 449 -16.98 53.70 -5.30
C VAL A 449 -17.43 52.46 -4.54
N ILE A 450 -16.88 52.23 -3.35
CA ILE A 450 -17.33 51.17 -2.44
C ILE A 450 -18.64 51.65 -1.80
N GLU A 451 -19.77 51.11 -2.25
CA GLU A 451 -21.03 51.27 -1.53
C GLU A 451 -20.97 50.51 -0.20
N PRO A 452 -21.42 51.09 0.92
CA PRO A 452 -21.42 50.42 2.21
C PRO A 452 -22.34 49.21 2.18
N THR A 453 -21.79 48.03 2.47
CA THR A 453 -22.55 46.80 2.67
C THR A 453 -23.57 47.01 3.79
N PRO A 454 -24.87 46.77 3.57
CA PRO A 454 -25.89 46.94 4.61
C PRO A 454 -25.62 46.00 5.79
N GLU A 455 -25.73 46.53 7.01
CA GLU A 455 -25.59 45.76 8.24
C GLU A 455 -26.65 44.65 8.31
N PRO A 456 -26.28 43.43 8.77
CA PRO A 456 -27.21 42.32 8.87
C PRO A 456 -28.31 42.62 9.90
N VAL A 457 -29.56 42.66 9.45
CA VAL A 457 -30.74 42.71 10.29
C VAL A 457 -30.84 41.38 11.07
N ILE A 458 -30.60 41.41 12.37
CA ILE A 458 -30.80 40.26 13.26
C ILE A 458 -32.32 40.04 13.40
N VAL A 459 -32.85 39.02 12.73
CA VAL A 459 -34.22 38.55 12.93
C VAL A 459 -34.23 37.64 14.17
N PRO A 460 -35.10 37.88 15.17
CA PRO A 460 -35.16 37.05 16.37
C PRO A 460 -35.55 35.62 16.01
N THR A 461 -34.76 34.66 16.48
CA THR A 461 -35.06 33.22 16.39
C THR A 461 -36.34 32.93 17.18
N PRO A 462 -37.35 32.27 16.59
CA PRO A 462 -38.56 31.89 17.31
C PRO A 462 -38.24 30.88 18.44
N GLU A 463 -38.85 31.10 19.60
CA GLU A 463 -38.76 30.19 20.75
C GLU A 463 -39.34 28.81 20.42
N PRO A 464 -38.73 27.71 20.91
CA PRO A 464 -39.23 26.36 20.68
C PRO A 464 -40.57 26.14 21.40
N VAL A 465 -41.60 25.78 20.63
CA VAL A 465 -42.89 25.32 21.15
C VAL A 465 -42.70 23.93 21.75
N ALA A 466 -42.84 23.81 23.07
CA ALA A 466 -42.85 22.54 23.78
C ALA A 466 -43.99 21.67 23.26
N THR A 467 -43.65 20.54 22.65
CA THR A 467 -44.60 19.51 22.24
C THR A 467 -44.65 18.46 23.35
N ASP A 468 -45.75 18.44 24.10
CA ASP A 468 -46.04 17.41 25.09
C ASP A 468 -46.16 16.05 24.40
N VAL A 469 -45.18 15.18 24.63
CA VAL A 469 -45.22 13.78 24.19
C VAL A 469 -45.87 12.96 25.31
N PRO A 470 -47.02 12.29 25.07
CA PRO A 470 -47.69 11.51 26.09
C PRO A 470 -46.86 10.26 26.45
N SER A 471 -46.62 10.08 27.75
CA SER A 471 -45.96 8.91 28.33
C SER A 471 -46.74 7.63 27.98
N THR A 472 -46.10 6.72 27.25
CA THR A 472 -46.61 5.36 27.06
C THR A 472 -46.23 4.52 28.26
N SER A 473 -47.26 4.16 29.02
CA SER A 473 -47.25 3.21 30.14
C SER A 473 -46.77 1.83 29.67
N THR A 474 -45.73 1.31 30.32
CA THR A 474 -45.32 -0.09 30.23
C THR A 474 -46.28 -0.99 31.02
N PRO A 475 -46.70 -2.14 30.47
CA PRO A 475 -47.49 -3.13 31.22
C PRO A 475 -46.60 -3.93 32.18
N PRO A 476 -47.17 -4.47 33.28
CA PRO A 476 -46.42 -5.17 34.31
C PRO A 476 -46.00 -6.57 33.85
N THR A 477 -44.72 -6.89 34.04
CA THR A 477 -44.16 -8.23 33.88
C THR A 477 -44.66 -9.13 35.00
N THR A 478 -45.55 -10.07 34.67
CA THR A 478 -45.92 -11.20 35.52
C THR A 478 -44.72 -12.14 35.69
N VAL A 479 -44.21 -12.21 36.92
CA VAL A 479 -43.28 -13.24 37.39
C VAL A 479 -44.06 -14.56 37.46
N THR A 480 -43.69 -15.52 36.62
CA THR A 480 -44.08 -16.92 36.81
C THR A 480 -42.91 -17.66 37.43
N ASP A 481 -43.12 -17.99 38.70
CA ASP A 481 -42.36 -18.97 39.47
C ASP A 481 -42.50 -20.35 38.81
N SER A 482 -41.38 -20.97 38.50
CA SER A 482 -41.30 -22.37 38.09
C SER A 482 -40.05 -22.96 38.73
N THR A 483 -40.23 -23.30 40.00
CA THR A 483 -39.44 -24.26 40.75
C THR A 483 -39.56 -25.62 40.06
N VAL A 484 -38.47 -26.10 39.43
CA VAL A 484 -38.33 -27.49 38.98
C VAL A 484 -37.09 -28.08 39.63
N GLU A 485 -37.36 -29.16 40.36
CA GLU A 485 -36.51 -30.06 41.12
C GLU A 485 -35.52 -30.81 40.21
N PRO A 486 -34.26 -31.06 40.64
CA PRO A 486 -33.32 -31.85 39.84
C PRO A 486 -33.46 -33.35 40.16
N THR A 487 -34.06 -34.11 39.25
CA THR A 487 -33.99 -35.57 39.27
C THR A 487 -32.64 -36.04 38.72
N ALA A 488 -31.94 -36.85 39.51
CA ALA A 488 -30.72 -37.54 39.17
C ALA A 488 -30.92 -38.47 37.96
N VAL A 489 -30.02 -38.36 36.97
CA VAL A 489 -29.89 -39.33 35.88
C VAL A 489 -28.58 -40.08 36.11
N THR A 490 -28.73 -41.37 36.36
CA THR A 490 -27.69 -42.39 36.46
C THR A 490 -27.07 -42.65 35.08
N ASP A 491 -25.74 -42.68 35.03
CA ASP A 491 -24.95 -43.21 33.92
C ASP A 491 -25.23 -44.72 33.75
N GLU A 492 -25.74 -45.12 32.59
CA GLU A 492 -25.58 -46.48 32.08
C GLU A 492 -24.78 -46.48 30.77
N GLU A 493 -23.63 -47.14 30.84
CA GLU A 493 -22.75 -47.54 29.74
C GLU A 493 -23.47 -48.46 28.74
N PRO A 494 -23.41 -48.21 27.42
CA PRO A 494 -23.75 -49.25 26.46
C PRO A 494 -22.53 -50.12 26.13
N SER A 495 -22.62 -51.37 26.57
CA SER A 495 -21.73 -52.48 26.21
C SER A 495 -21.74 -52.76 24.69
N VAL A 496 -20.57 -52.84 24.09
CA VAL A 496 -20.35 -53.25 22.69
C VAL A 496 -20.34 -54.80 22.60
N PRO A 497 -21.13 -55.44 21.71
CA PRO A 497 -20.98 -56.87 21.47
C PRO A 497 -19.88 -57.16 20.46
N ARG A 498 -19.08 -58.17 20.82
CA ARG A 498 -17.94 -58.76 20.12
C ARG A 498 -18.42 -59.67 19.00
N GLU A 499 -18.14 -59.31 17.75
CA GLU A 499 -18.42 -60.15 16.57
C GLU A 499 -17.21 -61.07 16.28
N LEU A 500 -17.50 -62.35 16.09
CA LEU A 500 -16.56 -63.45 15.88
C LEU A 500 -16.16 -63.57 14.40
N ALA A 501 -14.92 -64.02 14.20
CA ALA A 501 -14.29 -64.27 12.90
C ALA A 501 -14.97 -65.40 12.09
N PRO A 502 -14.76 -65.46 10.75
CA PRO A 502 -15.47 -66.36 9.85
C PRO A 502 -14.80 -67.73 9.70
N VAL A 503 -15.59 -68.70 9.24
CA VAL A 503 -15.18 -70.04 8.77
C VAL A 503 -14.55 -69.96 7.38
#